data_AF-B6GZC9-F1
#
_entry.id   AF-B6GZC9-F1
#
_cell.length_a   1.000
_cell.length_b   1.000
_cell.length_c   1.000
_cell.angle_alpha   90.00
_cell.angle_beta   90.00
_cell.angle_gamma   90.00
#
_symmetry.space_group_name_H-M   'P 1'
#
loop_
_entity.id
_entity.type
_entity.pdbx_description
1 polymer ?
#
loop_
_entity_poly.entity_id
_entity_poly.type
_entity_poly.pdbx_seq_one_letter_code
_entity_poly.pdbx_strand_id
1 'polypeptide(L)'
;MQAMLGRADPLRVERRPNPTQQPLSTRNSPCVQGQSIQAANSLSLSGFDRECLSYIQDSILVVVLGKHWPWSTVSYAYHKIATEEPMVMSMMLASAAREIYRSKLYDNENSLGHLPSSEQSDMDGRAHYGRALSSLREALKQEVKSPQQIEAIFITLWLMIDYENRFGSGASAINIHIRGIETLLYNHIVPLLECHTRPAAITDSQVPSQRPKPIMNVSTFGEHAGTSDTATLAPPAGSIDGLGGTCVPLFLLWTLYFFTPAALFFGPGTGRLDTDIFRFFLQSETGNSALSLSELYKLSRQSPSRFWGDGYPMSSQLDDLENLPGLTLYHRSHVIQFKITEMFKHTSGPDITLGEDSPYQRIANEISTLSIEYDTLLTSAKLSPSCDVAGDRRVMETIFWSAITYYGTVAYFHLCFERLVARRSELQPSMLPLTTAVSLVLELSLKLHRSRPRLLVRITWPLFIAGIATSDRIYQDWVSIRLRELGRYGQNYDRISKRFDEISQGGHSYFHERRGHYYLRP
;
A
#
# COMPACT_ATOMS: atom_id res chain seq x y z
N MET A 1 69.24 21.51 36.08
CA MET A 1 69.62 22.00 34.75
C MET A 1 68.80 21.20 33.74
N GLN A 2 67.66 21.72 33.30
CA GLN A 2 67.52 22.53 32.06
C GLN A 2 68.04 21.76 30.84
N ALA A 3 67.34 21.61 29.73
CA ALA A 3 66.00 21.95 29.26
C ALA A 3 65.88 21.28 27.87
N MET A 4 64.68 21.25 27.29
CA MET A 4 64.42 21.00 25.87
C MET A 4 64.58 19.55 25.36
N LEU A 5 63.57 18.71 25.61
CA LEU A 5 63.11 17.66 24.69
C LEU A 5 61.62 17.39 24.97
N GLY A 6 60.75 18.21 24.37
CA GLY A 6 59.31 17.97 24.35
C GLY A 6 58.99 16.83 23.40
N ARG A 7 58.99 15.60 23.93
CA ARG A 7 58.40 14.42 23.26
C ARG A 7 56.92 14.36 23.63
N ALA A 8 56.08 14.41 22.61
CA ALA A 8 54.65 14.22 22.69
C ALA A 8 54.33 12.82 23.24
N ASP A 9 53.58 12.78 24.34
CA ASP A 9 52.92 11.58 24.86
C ASP A 9 51.63 11.29 24.08
N PRO A 10 51.20 10.01 24.01
CA PRO A 10 50.27 9.52 23.01
C PRO A 10 48.84 10.00 23.27
N LEU A 11 48.24 10.63 22.25
CA LEU A 11 46.81 10.96 22.25
C LEU A 11 45.98 9.67 22.29
N ARG A 12 45.48 9.40 23.49
CA ARG A 12 44.29 8.66 23.87
C ARG A 12 43.33 8.45 22.68
N VAL A 13 43.33 7.25 22.12
CA VAL A 13 42.29 6.79 21.18
C VAL A 13 40.99 6.66 21.97
N GLU A 14 40.14 7.67 21.91
CA GLU A 14 38.73 7.53 22.31
C GLU A 14 38.07 6.50 21.38
N ARG A 15 37.85 5.30 21.92
CA ARG A 15 36.96 4.30 21.32
C ARG A 15 35.57 4.92 21.21
N ARG A 16 35.14 5.25 19.98
CA ARG A 16 33.74 5.51 19.69
C ARG A 16 32.93 4.25 20.07
N PRO A 17 31.85 4.35 20.86
CA PRO A 17 31.01 3.20 21.14
C PRO A 17 30.28 2.77 19.85
N ASN A 18 30.20 1.46 19.63
CA ASN A 18 29.31 0.85 18.64
C ASN A 18 27.86 1.35 18.85
N PRO A 19 27.07 1.59 17.79
CA PRO A 19 25.66 1.91 17.95
C PRO A 19 24.94 0.68 18.50
N THR A 20 24.75 0.70 19.82
CA THR A 20 23.97 -0.30 20.53
C THR A 20 22.51 -0.06 20.15
N GLN A 21 21.84 -1.09 19.63
CA GLN A 21 20.40 -1.09 19.45
C GLN A 21 19.75 -0.71 20.79
N GLN A 22 19.09 0.45 20.82
CA GLN A 22 18.28 0.82 21.98
C GLN A 22 17.03 -0.07 21.98
N PRO A 23 16.71 -0.74 23.11
CA PRO A 23 15.37 -1.28 23.29
C PRO A 23 14.38 -0.12 23.25
N LEU A 24 13.15 -0.40 22.80
CA LEU A 24 12.02 0.54 22.69
C LEU A 24 11.89 1.41 23.95
N SER A 25 12.59 2.55 23.98
CA SER A 25 12.41 3.58 24.96
C SER A 25 11.23 4.41 24.49
N THR A 26 10.14 4.31 25.23
CA THR A 26 8.97 5.18 25.15
C THR A 26 9.42 6.63 25.02
N ARG A 27 9.34 7.17 23.80
CA ARG A 27 9.58 8.58 23.54
C ARG A 27 8.38 9.31 24.12
N ASN A 28 8.59 10.01 25.24
CA ASN A 28 7.60 10.87 25.87
C ASN A 28 7.24 12.01 24.89
N SER A 29 6.22 11.77 24.07
CA SER A 29 5.47 12.82 23.39
C SER A 29 4.62 13.58 24.41
N PRO A 30 4.36 14.88 24.24
CA PRO A 30 3.54 15.63 25.17
C PRO A 30 2.14 14.99 25.24
N CYS A 31 1.73 14.69 26.46
CA CYS A 31 0.45 14.09 26.82
C CYS A 31 -0.71 14.89 26.20
N VAL A 32 -1.21 14.43 25.05
CA VAL A 32 -2.61 14.66 24.69
C VAL A 32 -3.38 13.74 25.62
N GLN A 33 -4.05 14.33 26.63
CA GLN A 33 -4.89 13.60 27.56
C GLN A 33 -5.75 12.61 26.78
N GLY A 34 -5.53 11.32 27.03
CA GLY A 34 -6.23 10.24 26.35
C GLY A 34 -7.73 10.37 26.61
N GLN A 35 -8.45 10.86 25.61
CA GLN A 35 -9.86 10.54 25.50
C GLN A 35 -9.94 9.04 25.28
N SER A 36 -10.18 8.29 26.37
CA SER A 36 -10.55 6.88 26.30
C SER A 36 -11.87 6.80 25.53
N ILE A 37 -11.79 6.67 24.21
CA ILE A 37 -12.95 6.42 23.38
C ILE A 37 -13.47 5.04 23.79
N GLN A 38 -14.61 5.02 24.47
CA GLN A 38 -15.37 3.80 24.68
C GLN A 38 -15.89 3.39 23.30
N ALA A 39 -15.48 2.21 22.82
CA ALA A 39 -16.03 1.67 21.58
C ALA A 39 -17.56 1.56 21.75
N ALA A 40 -18.33 2.20 20.87
CA ALA A 40 -19.78 2.12 20.87
C ALA A 40 -20.27 0.77 20.33
N ASN A 41 -19.40 0.03 19.65
CA ASN A 41 -19.57 -1.38 19.39
C ASN A 41 -19.65 -2.14 20.74
N SER A 42 -20.50 -3.15 20.81
CA SER A 42 -20.79 -3.89 22.05
C SER A 42 -19.62 -4.76 22.57
N LEU A 43 -18.38 -4.52 22.12
CA LEU A 43 -17.21 -5.29 22.51
C LEU A 43 -16.70 -4.88 23.90
N SER A 44 -16.62 -5.85 24.79
CA SER A 44 -15.89 -5.70 26.06
C SER A 44 -14.37 -5.75 25.80
N LEU A 45 -13.71 -4.61 25.97
CA LEU A 45 -12.26 -4.48 25.78
C LEU A 45 -11.50 -4.92 27.05
N SER A 46 -10.67 -5.95 26.92
CA SER A 46 -9.72 -6.40 27.94
C SER A 46 -8.59 -5.38 28.14
N GLY A 47 -7.74 -5.61 29.15
CA GLY A 47 -6.53 -4.78 29.35
C GLY A 47 -5.59 -4.85 28.14
N PHE A 48 -5.37 -6.05 27.60
CA PHE A 48 -4.53 -6.26 26.42
C PHE A 48 -5.13 -5.63 25.15
N ASP A 49 -6.47 -5.59 25.03
CA ASP A 49 -7.11 -4.90 23.91
C ASP A 49 -6.78 -3.39 23.93
N ARG A 50 -6.75 -2.76 25.11
CA ARG A 50 -6.37 -1.33 25.23
C ARG A 50 -4.90 -1.09 24.88
N GLU A 51 -4.02 -2.04 25.20
CA GLU A 51 -2.62 -2.00 24.75
C GLU A 51 -2.54 -2.09 23.22
N CYS A 52 -3.30 -3.01 22.61
CA CYS A 52 -3.39 -3.13 21.16
C CYS A 52 -3.88 -1.84 20.50
N LEU A 53 -4.93 -1.22 21.04
CA LEU A 53 -5.45 0.05 20.51
C LEU A 53 -4.44 1.19 20.63
N SER A 54 -3.72 1.25 21.76
CA SER A 54 -2.66 2.23 21.96
C SER A 54 -1.47 2.02 21.00
N TYR A 55 -1.23 0.76 20.60
CA TYR A 55 -0.19 0.39 19.65
C TYR A 55 -0.53 0.74 18.19
N ILE A 56 -1.83 0.83 17.81
CA ILE A 56 -2.26 1.01 16.40
C ILE A 56 -1.60 2.21 15.73
N GLN A 57 -1.48 3.36 16.43
CA GLN A 57 -0.87 4.57 15.87
C GLN A 57 0.57 4.34 15.40
N ASP A 58 1.26 3.41 16.05
CA ASP A 58 2.64 3.03 15.80
C ASP A 58 2.74 1.71 15.03
N SER A 59 1.65 1.13 14.53
CA SER A 59 1.66 -0.15 13.81
C SER A 59 2.18 -0.02 12.39
N ILE A 60 2.62 -1.13 11.80
CA ILE A 60 3.07 -1.18 10.41
C ILE A 60 1.94 -0.86 9.42
N LEU A 61 0.67 -1.06 9.81
CA LEU A 61 -0.49 -0.69 9.00
C LEU A 61 -0.49 0.80 8.64
N VAL A 62 -0.15 1.67 9.61
CA VAL A 62 -0.06 3.13 9.38
C VAL A 62 1.06 3.42 8.38
N VAL A 63 2.19 2.73 8.52
CA VAL A 63 3.36 2.90 7.63
C VAL A 63 3.07 2.44 6.20
N VAL A 64 2.40 1.29 6.03
CA VAL A 64 2.07 0.70 4.71
C VAL A 64 1.02 1.54 3.98
N LEU A 65 0.04 2.12 4.68
CA LEU A 65 -0.95 3.00 4.05
C LEU A 65 -0.47 4.45 3.87
N GLY A 66 0.68 4.79 4.46
CA GLY A 66 1.57 5.87 4.02
C GLY A 66 1.29 7.26 4.54
N LYS A 67 0.06 7.59 4.96
CA LYS A 67 -0.23 8.84 5.66
C LYS A 67 -0.03 8.65 7.16
N HIS A 68 0.62 9.61 7.80
CA HIS A 68 0.96 9.55 9.22
C HIS A 68 -0.30 9.81 10.08
N TRP A 69 -0.28 9.30 11.30
CA TRP A 69 -1.28 9.61 12.32
C TRP A 69 -1.26 11.12 12.66
N PRO A 70 -2.38 11.79 13.01
CA PRO A 70 -3.74 11.26 13.21
C PRO A 70 -4.63 11.29 11.96
N TRP A 71 -4.11 11.72 10.81
CA TRP A 71 -4.92 11.92 9.60
C TRP A 71 -4.86 10.76 8.61
N SER A 72 -4.27 9.64 9.03
CA SER A 72 -4.14 8.43 8.22
C SER A 72 -5.47 7.72 7.98
N THR A 73 -5.52 6.89 6.94
CA THR A 73 -6.68 6.02 6.67
C THR A 73 -6.93 5.03 7.81
N VAL A 74 -5.86 4.56 8.47
CA VAL A 74 -5.97 3.69 9.66
C VAL A 74 -6.60 4.44 10.82
N SER A 75 -6.20 5.69 11.05
CA SER A 75 -6.80 6.55 12.07
C SER A 75 -8.27 6.81 11.78
N TYR A 76 -8.63 7.07 10.53
CA TYR A 76 -10.03 7.20 10.13
C TYR A 76 -10.81 5.91 10.39
N ALA A 77 -10.30 4.77 9.91
CA ALA A 77 -10.93 3.47 10.12
C ALA A 77 -11.11 3.16 11.60
N TYR A 78 -10.16 3.53 12.46
CA TYR A 78 -10.27 3.39 13.91
C TYR A 78 -11.36 4.30 14.50
N HIS A 79 -11.25 5.61 14.30
CA HIS A 79 -12.07 6.59 15.01
C HIS A 79 -13.50 6.75 14.46
N LYS A 80 -13.73 6.39 13.19
CA LYS A 80 -15.01 6.62 12.50
C LYS A 80 -15.77 5.35 12.19
N ILE A 81 -15.06 4.24 11.96
CA ILE A 81 -15.71 2.99 11.54
C ILE A 81 -15.63 1.96 12.65
N ALA A 82 -14.44 1.66 13.17
CA ALA A 82 -14.23 0.61 14.16
C ALA A 82 -14.99 0.88 15.46
N THR A 83 -15.16 2.14 15.85
CA THR A 83 -15.95 2.51 17.03
C THR A 83 -17.41 2.08 16.94
N GLU A 84 -17.97 1.95 15.73
CA GLU A 84 -19.36 1.58 15.48
C GLU A 84 -19.49 0.13 14.97
N GLU A 85 -18.50 -0.36 14.23
CA GLU A 85 -18.53 -1.63 13.52
C GLU A 85 -17.62 -2.69 14.19
N PRO A 86 -18.19 -3.68 14.91
CA PRO A 86 -17.42 -4.66 15.69
C PRO A 86 -16.44 -5.48 14.85
N MET A 87 -16.76 -5.76 13.58
CA MET A 87 -15.89 -6.53 12.69
C MET A 87 -14.59 -5.78 12.36
N VAL A 88 -14.67 -4.46 12.15
CA VAL A 88 -13.51 -3.62 11.86
C VAL A 88 -12.65 -3.52 13.12
N MET A 89 -13.25 -3.25 14.28
CA MET A 89 -12.53 -3.25 15.57
C MET A 89 -11.80 -4.56 15.82
N SER A 90 -12.48 -5.69 15.61
CA SER A 90 -11.90 -7.01 15.79
C SER A 90 -10.69 -7.22 14.86
N MET A 91 -10.74 -6.77 13.61
CA MET A 91 -9.58 -6.86 12.70
C MET A 91 -8.41 -5.95 13.10
N MET A 92 -8.69 -4.75 13.62
CA MET A 92 -7.64 -3.86 14.12
C MET A 92 -6.92 -4.47 15.33
N LEU A 93 -7.70 -5.04 16.28
CA LEU A 93 -7.16 -5.76 17.43
C LEU A 93 -6.38 -7.00 17.02
N ALA A 94 -6.91 -7.81 16.09
CA ALA A 94 -6.23 -9.00 15.58
C ALA A 94 -4.85 -8.66 14.98
N SER A 95 -4.81 -7.60 14.16
CA SER A 95 -3.58 -7.14 13.50
C SER A 95 -2.56 -6.62 14.51
N ALA A 96 -2.97 -5.77 15.45
CA ALA A 96 -2.10 -5.21 16.48
C ALA A 96 -1.56 -6.30 17.42
N ALA A 97 -2.43 -7.20 17.90
CA ALA A 97 -2.04 -8.31 18.78
C ALA A 97 -0.97 -9.21 18.14
N ARG A 98 -1.16 -9.57 16.86
CA ARG A 98 -0.19 -10.40 16.11
C ARG A 98 1.12 -9.67 15.84
N GLU A 99 1.08 -8.37 15.56
CA GLU A 99 2.30 -7.58 15.38
C GLU A 99 3.09 -7.45 16.69
N ILE A 100 2.41 -7.17 17.81
CA ILE A 100 3.02 -7.15 19.15
C ILE A 100 3.65 -8.50 19.48
N TYR A 101 2.93 -9.60 19.24
CA TYR A 101 3.46 -10.95 19.44
C TYR A 101 4.72 -11.20 18.61
N ARG A 102 4.70 -10.85 17.32
CA ARG A 102 5.83 -11.03 16.41
C ARG A 102 7.04 -10.18 16.78
N SER A 103 6.82 -8.95 17.23
CA SER A 103 7.90 -8.10 17.73
C SER A 103 8.58 -8.72 18.95
N LYS A 104 7.79 -9.18 19.93
CA LYS A 104 8.31 -9.85 21.13
C LYS A 104 9.08 -11.12 20.80
N LEU A 105 8.56 -11.94 19.87
CA LEU A 105 9.22 -13.15 19.41
C LEU A 105 10.59 -12.84 18.79
N TYR A 106 10.63 -11.85 17.89
CA TYR A 106 11.86 -11.40 17.25
C TYR A 106 12.90 -10.88 18.25
N ASP A 107 12.47 -10.08 19.23
CA ASP A 107 13.38 -9.53 20.24
C ASP A 107 13.90 -10.63 21.19
N ASN A 108 13.09 -11.66 21.48
CA ASN A 108 13.51 -12.84 22.25
C ASN A 108 14.52 -13.70 21.49
N GLU A 109 14.30 -13.98 20.20
CA GLU A 109 15.25 -14.76 19.38
C GLU A 109 16.63 -14.10 19.28
N ASN A 110 16.68 -12.77 19.35
CA ASN A 110 17.91 -11.99 19.29
C ASN A 110 18.50 -11.65 20.67
N SER A 111 17.79 -11.97 21.76
CA SER A 111 18.27 -11.75 23.14
C SER A 111 18.87 -13.03 23.71
N LEU A 112 20.01 -12.93 24.41
CA LEU A 112 20.70 -14.07 25.06
C LEU A 112 19.90 -14.72 26.23
N GLY A 113 18.67 -14.23 26.51
CA GLY A 113 17.80 -14.73 27.56
C GLY A 113 16.50 -15.29 26.98
N HIS A 114 16.28 -16.60 27.15
CA HIS A 114 15.04 -17.26 26.78
C HIS A 114 13.92 -16.86 27.77
N LEU A 115 13.24 -15.75 27.51
CA LEU A 115 11.98 -15.44 28.19
C LEU A 115 10.85 -16.24 27.53
N PRO A 116 9.91 -16.80 28.30
CA PRO A 116 8.75 -17.50 27.73
C PRO A 116 7.97 -16.52 26.85
N SER A 117 7.80 -16.87 25.57
CA SER A 117 6.93 -16.14 24.65
C SER A 117 5.50 -16.14 25.21
N SER A 118 4.88 -14.98 25.33
CA SER A 118 3.46 -14.90 25.73
C SER A 118 2.59 -15.40 24.57
N GLU A 119 2.35 -16.71 24.53
CA GLU A 119 1.40 -17.38 23.62
C GLU A 119 0.00 -16.77 23.71
N GLN A 120 -0.31 -16.06 24.79
CA GLN A 120 -1.57 -15.35 24.99
C GLN A 120 -1.85 -14.34 23.88
N SER A 121 -0.87 -13.48 23.53
CA SER A 121 -1.05 -12.48 22.47
C SER A 121 -1.29 -13.09 21.08
N ASP A 122 -0.73 -14.28 20.84
CA ASP A 122 -0.96 -15.04 19.62
C ASP A 122 -2.39 -15.62 19.56
N MET A 123 -2.83 -16.21 20.68
CA MET A 123 -4.20 -16.71 20.84
C MET A 123 -5.24 -15.61 20.72
N ASP A 124 -5.01 -14.46 21.37
CA ASP A 124 -5.91 -13.30 21.33
C ASP A 124 -6.04 -12.75 19.91
N GLY A 125 -4.92 -12.62 19.18
CA GLY A 125 -4.92 -12.19 17.79
C GLY A 125 -5.76 -13.12 16.88
N ARG A 126 -5.63 -14.43 17.04
CA ARG A 126 -6.46 -15.41 16.31
C ARG A 126 -7.93 -15.35 16.72
N ALA A 127 -8.22 -15.17 18.00
CA ALA A 127 -9.60 -15.09 18.51
C ALA A 127 -10.33 -13.86 17.92
N HIS A 128 -9.66 -12.71 17.88
CA HIS A 128 -10.19 -11.49 17.26
C HIS A 128 -10.40 -11.64 15.76
N TYR A 129 -9.46 -12.28 15.05
CA TYR A 129 -9.63 -12.60 13.63
C TYR A 129 -10.87 -13.48 13.39
N GLY A 130 -11.04 -14.54 14.19
CA GLY A 130 -12.22 -15.41 14.10
C GLY A 130 -13.53 -14.69 14.40
N ARG A 131 -13.53 -13.76 15.37
CA ARG A 131 -14.69 -12.90 15.67
C ARG A 131 -15.02 -11.99 14.50
N ALA A 132 -14.02 -11.34 13.90
CA ALA A 132 -14.21 -10.51 12.72
C ALA A 132 -14.81 -11.29 11.55
N LEU A 133 -14.32 -12.51 11.29
CA LEU A 133 -14.83 -13.38 10.24
C LEU A 133 -16.29 -13.78 10.48
N SER A 134 -16.64 -14.09 11.74
CA SER A 134 -18.03 -14.39 12.11
C SER A 134 -18.94 -13.18 11.88
N SER A 135 -18.54 -11.99 12.32
CA SER A 135 -19.32 -10.76 12.13
C SER A 135 -19.44 -10.36 10.66
N LEU A 136 -18.37 -10.52 9.87
CA LEU A 136 -18.38 -10.29 8.42
C LEU A 136 -19.40 -11.22 7.75
N ARG A 137 -19.42 -12.50 8.11
CA ARG A 137 -20.40 -13.46 7.58
C ARG A 137 -21.83 -13.03 7.86
N GLU A 138 -22.12 -12.51 9.05
CA GLU A 138 -23.45 -11.99 9.38
C GLU A 138 -23.79 -10.71 8.60
N ALA A 139 -22.84 -9.78 8.47
CA ALA A 139 -23.03 -8.55 7.69
C ALA A 139 -23.30 -8.82 6.20
N LEU A 140 -22.71 -9.89 5.65
CA LEU A 140 -22.92 -10.29 4.26
C LEU A 140 -24.32 -10.87 3.98
N LYS A 141 -25.04 -11.39 4.99
CA LYS A 141 -26.40 -11.95 4.83
C LYS A 141 -27.46 -10.93 4.45
N GLN A 142 -27.24 -9.65 4.75
CA GLN A 142 -28.18 -8.58 4.43
C GLN A 142 -28.16 -8.32 2.92
N GLU A 143 -29.32 -8.41 2.25
CA GLU A 143 -29.39 -8.22 0.79
C GLU A 143 -29.13 -6.76 0.39
N VAL A 144 -29.76 -5.82 1.09
CA VAL A 144 -29.57 -4.38 0.89
C VAL A 144 -28.58 -3.86 1.91
N LYS A 145 -27.54 -3.17 1.43
CA LYS A 145 -26.46 -2.61 2.26
C LYS A 145 -26.35 -1.11 2.04
N SER A 146 -26.23 -0.33 3.11
CA SER A 146 -25.93 1.10 3.00
C SER A 146 -24.47 1.33 2.58
N PRO A 147 -24.12 2.52 2.06
CA PRO A 147 -22.72 2.85 1.76
C PRO A 147 -21.78 2.68 2.96
N GLN A 148 -22.22 3.00 4.18
CA GLN A 148 -21.44 2.85 5.41
C GLN A 148 -21.19 1.37 5.73
N GLN A 149 -22.20 0.52 5.57
CA GLN A 149 -22.05 -0.93 5.75
C GLN A 149 -21.09 -1.51 4.71
N ILE A 150 -21.18 -1.07 3.46
CA ILE A 150 -20.25 -1.49 2.40
C ILE A 150 -18.82 -1.04 2.73
N GLU A 151 -18.64 0.20 3.20
CA GLU A 151 -17.33 0.69 3.66
C GLU A 151 -16.75 -0.17 4.77
N ALA A 152 -17.55 -0.48 5.81
CA ALA A 152 -17.11 -1.32 6.92
C ALA A 152 -16.74 -2.74 6.47
N ILE A 153 -17.56 -3.36 5.61
CA ILE A 153 -17.29 -4.68 5.03
C ILE A 153 -15.99 -4.64 4.21
N PHE A 154 -15.79 -3.60 3.41
CA PHE A 154 -14.62 -3.47 2.54
C PHE A 154 -13.33 -3.28 3.35
N ILE A 155 -13.35 -2.41 4.36
CA ILE A 155 -12.23 -2.24 5.31
C ILE A 155 -11.90 -3.58 5.97
N THR A 156 -12.92 -4.32 6.43
CA THR A 156 -12.73 -5.62 7.08
C THR A 156 -12.04 -6.61 6.14
N LEU A 157 -12.51 -6.74 4.89
CA LEU A 157 -11.89 -7.62 3.89
C LEU A 157 -10.45 -7.22 3.56
N TRP A 158 -10.19 -5.92 3.42
CA TRP A 158 -8.83 -5.44 3.17
C TRP A 158 -7.89 -5.75 4.35
N LEU A 159 -8.34 -5.51 5.58
CA LEU A 159 -7.57 -5.85 6.78
C LEU A 159 -7.34 -7.36 6.88
N MET A 160 -8.29 -8.19 6.45
CA MET A 160 -8.10 -9.65 6.39
C MET A 160 -7.05 -10.05 5.35
N ILE A 161 -7.02 -9.42 4.17
CA ILE A 161 -5.96 -9.63 3.17
C ILE A 161 -4.60 -9.28 3.74
N ASP A 162 -4.47 -8.10 4.37
CA ASP A 162 -3.21 -7.69 5.00
C ASP A 162 -2.81 -8.62 6.16
N TYR A 163 -3.77 -9.03 7.00
CA TYR A 163 -3.54 -9.98 8.09
C TYR A 163 -3.01 -11.31 7.56
N GLU A 164 -3.65 -11.89 6.55
CA GLU A 164 -3.22 -13.15 5.94
C GLU A 164 -1.88 -12.98 5.21
N ASN A 165 -1.63 -11.83 4.60
CA ASN A 165 -0.35 -11.51 4.00
C ASN A 165 0.79 -11.45 5.01
N ARG A 166 0.58 -10.88 6.20
CA ARG A 166 1.65 -10.72 7.19
C ARG A 166 1.78 -11.95 8.09
N PHE A 167 0.67 -12.55 8.49
CA PHE A 167 0.62 -13.54 9.57
C PHE A 167 0.06 -14.90 9.16
N GLY A 168 -0.59 -14.98 8.00
CA GLY A 168 -1.27 -16.17 7.50
C GLY A 168 -0.33 -17.23 6.95
N SER A 169 -0.91 -18.34 6.49
CA SER A 169 -0.18 -19.52 6.02
C SER A 169 0.06 -19.57 4.50
N GLY A 170 -0.50 -18.63 3.72
CA GLY A 170 -0.23 -18.55 2.27
C GLY A 170 -1.36 -17.89 1.47
N ALA A 171 -1.23 -17.95 0.14
CA ALA A 171 -2.14 -17.24 -0.78
C ALA A 171 -3.58 -17.80 -0.82
N SER A 172 -3.83 -19.01 -0.32
CA SER A 172 -5.18 -19.59 -0.35
C SER A 172 -6.17 -18.77 0.47
N ALA A 173 -5.81 -18.35 1.68
CA ALA A 173 -6.64 -17.51 2.52
C ALA A 173 -6.83 -16.10 1.94
N ILE A 174 -5.75 -15.51 1.41
CA ILE A 174 -5.79 -14.22 0.71
C ILE A 174 -6.76 -14.28 -0.49
N ASN A 175 -6.71 -15.35 -1.29
CA ASN A 175 -7.58 -15.55 -2.45
C ASN A 175 -9.07 -15.63 -2.08
N ILE A 176 -9.41 -16.18 -0.91
CA ILE A 176 -10.81 -16.22 -0.44
C ILE A 176 -11.33 -14.79 -0.22
N HIS A 177 -10.55 -13.95 0.46
CA HIS A 177 -10.93 -12.57 0.74
C HIS A 177 -10.96 -11.70 -0.52
N ILE A 178 -10.05 -11.96 -1.47
CA ILE A 178 -10.04 -11.30 -2.78
C ILE A 178 -11.32 -11.58 -3.56
N ARG A 179 -11.79 -12.84 -3.60
CA ARG A 179 -13.08 -13.18 -4.24
C ARG A 179 -14.26 -12.46 -3.59
N GLY A 180 -14.18 -12.25 -2.27
CA GLY A 180 -15.12 -11.41 -1.54
C GLY A 180 -15.11 -9.96 -2.04
N ILE A 181 -13.92 -9.38 -2.21
CA ILE A 181 -13.73 -8.04 -2.80
C ILE A 181 -14.26 -7.99 -4.23
N GLU A 182 -13.98 -8.97 -5.09
CA GLU A 182 -14.51 -9.05 -6.46
C GLU A 182 -16.04 -9.02 -6.48
N THR A 183 -16.66 -9.84 -5.63
CA THR A 183 -18.11 -9.92 -5.54
C THR A 183 -18.71 -8.58 -5.11
N LEU A 184 -18.10 -7.89 -4.14
CA LEU A 184 -18.55 -6.54 -3.74
C LEU A 184 -18.28 -5.50 -4.82
N LEU A 185 -17.16 -5.63 -5.53
CA LEU A 185 -16.74 -4.70 -6.56
C LEU A 185 -17.80 -4.57 -7.65
N TYR A 186 -18.19 -5.71 -8.23
CA TYR A 186 -19.15 -5.75 -9.34
C TYR A 186 -20.57 -5.41 -8.90
N ASN A 187 -21.01 -5.89 -7.73
CA ASN A 187 -22.41 -5.77 -7.33
C ASN A 187 -22.74 -4.46 -6.60
N HIS A 188 -21.75 -3.82 -5.98
CA HIS A 188 -22.01 -2.67 -5.10
C HIS A 188 -21.08 -1.49 -5.37
N ILE A 189 -19.77 -1.72 -5.45
CA ILE A 189 -18.80 -0.61 -5.44
C ILE A 189 -18.81 0.16 -6.75
N VAL A 190 -18.67 -0.54 -7.89
CA VAL A 190 -18.67 0.10 -9.21
C VAL A 190 -19.97 0.89 -9.42
N PRO A 191 -21.18 0.31 -9.26
CA PRO A 191 -22.43 1.07 -9.42
C PRO A 191 -22.53 2.32 -8.53
N LEU A 192 -22.09 2.24 -7.28
CA LEU A 192 -22.15 3.36 -6.34
C LEU A 192 -21.10 4.44 -6.65
N LEU A 193 -19.94 4.09 -7.19
CA LEU A 193 -18.92 5.06 -7.59
C LEU A 193 -19.27 5.76 -8.92
N GLU A 194 -19.89 5.06 -9.86
CA GLU A 194 -20.31 5.62 -11.15
C GLU A 194 -21.36 6.74 -11.02
N CYS A 195 -22.22 6.68 -10.00
CA CYS A 195 -23.18 7.75 -9.71
C CYS A 195 -22.47 9.10 -9.43
N HIS A 196 -21.22 9.06 -8.96
CA HIS A 196 -20.44 10.26 -8.61
C HIS A 196 -19.61 10.81 -9.78
N THR A 197 -19.45 10.06 -10.88
CA THR A 197 -18.60 10.46 -12.02
C THR A 197 -19.41 11.10 -13.16
N ARG A 198 -20.75 11.01 -13.15
CA ARG A 198 -21.59 11.67 -14.16
C ARG A 198 -21.78 13.17 -13.87
N PRO A 199 -21.43 14.08 -14.80
CA PRO A 199 -21.87 15.47 -14.72
C PRO A 199 -23.40 15.53 -14.75
N ALA A 200 -24.01 16.40 -13.95
CA ALA A 200 -25.43 16.70 -14.07
C ALA A 200 -25.71 17.12 -15.52
N ALA A 201 -26.56 16.37 -16.23
CA ALA A 201 -26.97 16.74 -17.57
C ALA A 201 -27.60 18.13 -17.51
N ILE A 202 -27.01 19.09 -18.21
CA ILE A 202 -27.67 20.36 -18.52
C ILE A 202 -28.87 19.96 -19.38
N THR A 203 -30.06 19.95 -18.78
CA THR A 203 -31.30 19.81 -19.53
C THR A 203 -31.37 20.97 -20.50
N ASP A 204 -31.23 20.68 -21.80
CA ASP A 204 -31.52 21.60 -22.88
C ASP A 204 -32.87 22.23 -22.63
N SER A 205 -32.84 23.55 -22.41
CA SER A 205 -34.02 24.35 -22.20
C SER A 205 -34.83 24.34 -23.49
N GLN A 206 -35.96 23.64 -23.48
CA GLN A 206 -36.97 23.77 -24.52
C GLN A 206 -37.36 25.25 -24.69
N VAL A 207 -37.28 25.69 -25.93
CA VAL A 207 -37.62 27.01 -26.46
C VAL A 207 -39.02 27.45 -26.00
N PRO A 208 -39.18 28.61 -25.31
CA PRO A 208 -40.50 29.18 -25.07
C PRO A 208 -40.84 30.18 -26.17
N SER A 209 -41.75 29.79 -27.07
CA SER A 209 -42.40 30.70 -28.01
C SER A 209 -43.57 31.43 -27.35
N GLN A 210 -43.44 32.76 -27.32
CA GLN A 210 -44.47 33.80 -27.35
C GLN A 210 -45.28 34.15 -26.07
N ARG A 211 -44.87 35.32 -25.54
CA ARG A 211 -45.53 36.41 -24.76
C ARG A 211 -47.05 36.63 -25.00
N PRO A 212 -47.78 37.42 -24.15
CA PRO A 212 -47.30 38.63 -23.45
C PRO A 212 -47.72 38.87 -21.98
N LYS A 213 -46.91 39.70 -21.30
CA LYS A 213 -47.13 40.32 -19.97
C LYS A 213 -48.30 41.33 -20.01
N PRO A 214 -48.96 41.62 -18.86
CA PRO A 214 -48.65 42.86 -18.13
C PRO A 214 -48.71 42.68 -16.58
N ILE A 215 -47.76 43.22 -15.79
CA ILE A 215 -47.71 44.53 -15.09
C ILE A 215 -48.00 44.42 -13.58
N MET A 216 -47.01 44.92 -12.81
CA MET A 216 -47.00 45.52 -11.45
C MET A 216 -47.65 44.86 -10.22
N ASN A 217 -46.77 44.71 -9.21
CA ASN A 217 -46.84 45.14 -7.80
C ASN A 217 -48.15 44.93 -7.01
N VAL A 218 -48.06 44.29 -5.83
CA VAL A 218 -48.09 44.94 -4.50
C VAL A 218 -48.21 43.87 -3.40
N SER A 219 -47.49 44.15 -2.32
CA SER A 219 -47.53 43.72 -0.92
C SER A 219 -48.72 42.93 -0.34
N THR A 220 -48.33 42.06 0.62
CA THR A 220 -48.88 41.82 1.98
C THR A 220 -50.06 40.85 2.25
N PHE A 221 -49.74 39.91 3.17
CA PHE A 221 -50.52 39.23 4.22
C PHE A 221 -51.71 38.31 3.89
N GLY A 222 -51.68 37.10 4.47
CA GLY A 222 -52.91 36.36 4.87
C GLY A 222 -52.95 34.85 4.60
N GLU A 223 -52.54 34.07 5.61
CA GLU A 223 -53.12 32.82 6.12
C GLU A 223 -53.86 31.75 5.26
N HIS A 224 -53.41 30.51 5.50
CA HIS A 224 -54.13 29.23 5.65
C HIS A 224 -54.49 28.31 4.45
N ALA A 225 -53.87 27.12 4.56
CA ALA A 225 -54.40 25.76 4.34
C ALA A 225 -54.58 25.22 2.91
N GLY A 226 -53.95 24.07 2.65
CA GLY A 226 -54.37 23.14 1.61
C GLY A 226 -53.25 22.34 0.94
N THR A 227 -53.06 21.11 1.42
CA THR A 227 -52.79 19.88 0.63
C THR A 227 -51.60 19.78 -0.33
N SER A 228 -50.79 18.74 -0.06
CA SER A 228 -50.07 17.85 -0.99
C SER A 228 -49.51 18.44 -2.29
N ASP A 229 -48.19 18.50 -2.36
CA ASP A 229 -47.42 17.65 -3.30
C ASP A 229 -45.93 17.82 -3.00
N THR A 230 -45.36 16.85 -2.27
CA THR A 230 -43.91 16.72 -2.12
C THR A 230 -43.37 16.13 -3.41
N ALA A 231 -43.29 16.95 -4.46
CA ALA A 231 -42.42 16.67 -5.59
C ALA A 231 -40.99 16.70 -5.04
N THR A 232 -40.41 15.50 -4.91
CA THR A 232 -39.02 15.26 -4.54
C THR A 232 -38.11 16.05 -5.46
N LEU A 233 -37.73 17.24 -5.04
CA LEU A 233 -36.64 18.01 -5.63
C LEU A 233 -35.41 17.11 -5.58
N ALA A 234 -34.88 16.80 -6.76
CA ALA A 234 -33.63 16.08 -6.91
C ALA A 234 -32.56 16.73 -6.01
N PRO A 235 -31.76 15.94 -5.27
CA PRO A 235 -30.73 16.52 -4.42
C PRO A 235 -29.69 17.24 -5.28
N PRO A 236 -29.12 18.35 -4.79
CA PRO A 236 -28.12 19.10 -5.52
C PRO A 236 -26.90 18.22 -5.82
N ALA A 237 -26.33 18.38 -7.01
CA ALA A 237 -25.05 17.78 -7.38
C ALA A 237 -23.99 18.15 -6.33
N GLY A 238 -23.55 17.18 -5.53
CA GLY A 238 -22.70 17.39 -4.36
C GLY A 238 -23.16 16.68 -3.07
N SER A 239 -24.22 15.88 -3.09
CA SER A 239 -24.55 14.99 -1.96
C SER A 239 -23.37 14.05 -1.67
N ILE A 240 -22.98 13.98 -0.40
CA ILE A 240 -21.98 13.06 0.20
C ILE A 240 -22.54 11.62 0.28
N ASP A 241 -23.76 11.37 -0.21
CA ASP A 241 -24.44 10.08 -0.13
C ASP A 241 -23.88 9.09 -1.16
N GLY A 242 -22.74 8.49 -0.83
CA GLY A 242 -22.25 7.28 -1.47
C GLY A 242 -20.75 7.05 -1.32
N LEU A 243 -20.24 6.00 -1.97
CA LEU A 243 -18.86 5.52 -1.73
C LEU A 243 -17.77 6.52 -2.15
N GLY A 244 -18.09 7.52 -2.98
CA GLY A 244 -17.13 8.56 -3.36
C GLY A 244 -16.65 9.42 -2.19
N GLY A 245 -17.44 9.50 -1.11
CA GLY A 245 -17.11 10.20 0.14
C GLY A 245 -16.39 9.35 1.19
N THR A 246 -16.15 8.06 0.91
CA THR A 246 -15.62 7.07 1.85
C THR A 246 -14.13 6.78 1.63
N CYS A 247 -13.52 5.96 2.48
CA CYS A 247 -12.16 5.46 2.27
C CYS A 247 -12.08 4.27 1.28
N VAL A 248 -13.20 3.76 0.77
CA VAL A 248 -13.26 2.60 -0.14
C VAL A 248 -12.42 2.78 -1.41
N PRO A 249 -12.47 3.91 -2.14
CA PRO A 249 -11.62 4.08 -3.34
C PRO A 249 -10.14 3.90 -3.01
N LEU A 250 -9.69 4.48 -1.89
CA LEU A 250 -8.31 4.39 -1.44
C LEU A 250 -7.92 2.96 -1.10
N PHE A 251 -8.72 2.23 -0.32
CA PHE A 251 -8.45 0.82 -0.02
C PHE A 251 -8.47 -0.04 -1.29
N LEU A 252 -9.38 0.22 -2.23
CA LEU A 252 -9.47 -0.51 -3.48
C LEU A 252 -8.19 -0.32 -4.32
N LEU A 253 -7.68 0.92 -4.41
CA LEU A 253 -6.40 1.20 -5.05
C LEU A 253 -5.24 0.47 -4.35
N TRP A 254 -5.24 0.38 -3.03
CA TRP A 254 -4.23 -0.40 -2.29
C TRP A 254 -4.35 -1.90 -2.55
N THR A 255 -5.56 -2.45 -2.69
CA THR A 255 -5.77 -3.84 -3.12
C THR A 255 -5.13 -4.07 -4.48
N LEU A 256 -5.26 -3.12 -5.42
CA LEU A 256 -4.61 -3.22 -6.74
C LEU A 256 -3.09 -3.33 -6.65
N TYR A 257 -2.46 -2.54 -5.77
CA TYR A 257 -1.01 -2.61 -5.55
C TYR A 257 -0.54 -3.87 -4.85
N PHE A 258 -1.42 -4.51 -4.08
CA PHE A 258 -1.11 -5.77 -3.43
C PHE A 258 -0.83 -6.88 -4.46
N PHE A 259 -1.55 -6.91 -5.57
CA PHE A 259 -1.42 -7.97 -6.60
C PHE A 259 -0.09 -7.98 -7.32
N THR A 260 0.56 -6.83 -7.46
CA THR A 260 1.72 -6.70 -8.34
C THR A 260 2.98 -7.37 -7.77
N PRO A 261 3.30 -7.23 -6.46
CA PRO A 261 4.40 -7.94 -5.81
C PRO A 261 4.03 -9.36 -5.32
N ALA A 262 2.76 -9.58 -4.94
CA ALA A 262 2.31 -10.78 -4.24
C ALA A 262 2.46 -12.07 -5.05
N ALA A 263 2.34 -12.01 -6.38
CA ALA A 263 2.45 -13.18 -7.25
C ALA A 263 3.80 -13.94 -7.12
N LEU A 264 4.86 -13.24 -6.68
CA LEU A 264 6.21 -13.81 -6.53
C LEU A 264 6.49 -14.38 -5.13
N PHE A 265 5.75 -13.94 -4.10
CA PHE A 265 6.06 -14.30 -2.71
C PHE A 265 5.42 -15.60 -2.23
N PHE A 266 4.46 -16.16 -2.97
CA PHE A 266 3.71 -17.33 -2.50
C PHE A 266 3.99 -18.65 -3.25
N GLY A 267 4.97 -18.67 -4.17
CA GLY A 267 5.48 -19.91 -4.78
C GLY A 267 4.59 -20.52 -5.88
N PRO A 268 4.98 -21.66 -6.48
CA PRO A 268 4.36 -22.20 -7.69
C PRO A 268 2.90 -22.69 -7.53
N GLY A 269 2.39 -22.80 -6.30
CA GLY A 269 0.99 -23.17 -6.02
C GLY A 269 -0.01 -22.01 -6.15
N THR A 270 0.46 -20.79 -6.43
CA THR A 270 -0.37 -19.56 -6.35
C THR A 270 -0.76 -18.98 -7.69
N GLY A 271 -0.82 -19.84 -8.71
CA GLY A 271 -1.18 -19.50 -10.09
C GLY A 271 -2.58 -18.91 -10.30
N ARG A 272 -3.29 -18.47 -9.24
CA ARG A 272 -4.59 -17.80 -9.32
C ARG A 272 -4.78 -16.78 -8.19
N LEU A 273 -3.78 -15.94 -7.88
CA LEU A 273 -4.14 -14.60 -7.41
C LEU A 273 -4.89 -13.98 -8.58
N ASP A 274 -6.20 -13.82 -8.42
CA ASP A 274 -7.08 -13.45 -9.50
C ASP A 274 -6.77 -12.01 -9.93
N THR A 275 -5.93 -11.89 -10.97
CA THR A 275 -5.53 -10.60 -11.55
C THR A 275 -6.68 -9.94 -12.32
N ASP A 276 -7.85 -10.57 -12.35
CA ASP A 276 -9.03 -10.12 -13.07
C ASP A 276 -9.51 -8.76 -12.57
N ILE A 277 -9.32 -8.40 -11.28
CA ILE A 277 -9.63 -7.06 -10.77
C ILE A 277 -8.80 -5.97 -11.46
N PHE A 278 -7.47 -6.14 -11.50
CA PHE A 278 -6.60 -5.12 -12.11
C PHE A 278 -6.84 -5.06 -13.63
N ARG A 279 -7.07 -6.23 -14.25
CA ARG A 279 -7.41 -6.31 -15.66
C ARG A 279 -8.73 -5.61 -15.99
N PHE A 280 -9.74 -5.74 -15.14
CA PHE A 280 -11.02 -5.03 -15.27
C PHE A 280 -10.80 -3.52 -15.37
N PHE A 281 -10.00 -2.94 -14.46
CA PHE A 281 -9.70 -1.51 -14.48
C PHE A 281 -8.83 -1.08 -15.66
N LEU A 282 -7.92 -1.92 -16.17
CA LEU A 282 -7.15 -1.58 -17.37
C LEU A 282 -7.95 -1.70 -18.66
N GLN A 283 -8.78 -2.74 -18.81
CA GLN A 283 -9.61 -2.94 -20.00
C GLN A 283 -10.68 -1.85 -20.14
N SER A 284 -11.16 -1.34 -19.00
CA SER A 284 -12.09 -0.20 -18.94
C SER A 284 -11.56 1.09 -19.61
N GLU A 285 -10.24 1.24 -19.79
CA GLU A 285 -9.65 2.41 -20.49
C GLU A 285 -9.88 2.37 -22.01
N THR A 286 -10.24 1.20 -22.56
CA THR A 286 -10.47 0.99 -24.00
C THR A 286 -11.95 0.91 -24.39
N GLY A 287 -12.87 1.03 -23.42
CA GLY A 287 -14.32 0.95 -23.64
C GLY A 287 -15.10 1.94 -22.77
N ASN A 288 -16.42 2.04 -23.02
CA ASN A 288 -17.36 2.86 -22.24
C ASN A 288 -17.69 2.24 -20.86
N SER A 289 -16.67 1.83 -20.09
CA SER A 289 -16.88 1.42 -18.70
C SER A 289 -16.86 2.66 -17.79
N ALA A 290 -17.68 2.67 -16.73
CA ALA A 290 -18.00 3.90 -16.02
C ALA A 290 -17.10 4.17 -14.78
N LEU A 291 -16.11 3.31 -14.49
CA LEU A 291 -14.99 3.61 -13.56
C LEU A 291 -13.64 3.11 -14.10
N SER A 292 -12.83 4.02 -14.67
CA SER A 292 -11.47 3.71 -15.15
C SER A 292 -10.43 3.67 -14.03
N LEU A 293 -9.25 3.09 -14.29
CA LEU A 293 -8.14 3.12 -13.33
C LEU A 293 -7.68 4.55 -13.01
N SER A 294 -7.66 5.43 -14.02
CA SER A 294 -7.36 6.86 -13.85
C SER A 294 -8.38 7.55 -12.93
N GLU A 295 -9.67 7.31 -13.13
CA GLU A 295 -10.72 7.87 -12.26
C GLU A 295 -10.65 7.28 -10.85
N LEU A 296 -10.40 5.98 -10.69
CA LEU A 296 -10.18 5.37 -9.38
C LEU A 296 -8.97 6.01 -8.68
N TYR A 297 -7.85 6.21 -9.37
CA TYR A 297 -6.67 6.87 -8.81
C TYR A 297 -6.99 8.29 -8.33
N LYS A 298 -7.66 9.09 -9.17
CA LYS A 298 -8.10 10.45 -8.84
C LYS A 298 -9.02 10.48 -7.63
N LEU A 299 -10.05 9.63 -7.61
CA LEU A 299 -10.97 9.49 -6.46
C LEU A 299 -10.19 9.14 -5.19
N SER A 300 -9.27 8.17 -5.27
CA SER A 300 -8.45 7.72 -4.15
C SER A 300 -7.53 8.80 -3.58
N ARG A 301 -7.00 9.70 -4.43
CA ARG A 301 -6.18 10.84 -3.97
C ARG A 301 -7.02 11.92 -3.28
N GLN A 302 -8.30 12.03 -3.65
CA GLN A 302 -9.24 12.97 -3.04
C GLN A 302 -9.94 12.38 -1.80
N SER A 303 -9.91 11.05 -1.60
CA SER A 303 -10.59 10.40 -0.48
C SER A 303 -10.30 11.02 0.89
N PRO A 304 -9.04 11.31 1.30
CA PRO A 304 -8.77 11.83 2.64
C PRO A 304 -9.55 13.08 3.01
N SER A 305 -9.60 14.09 2.14
CA SER A 305 -10.37 15.30 2.42
C SER A 305 -11.88 15.05 2.42
N ARG A 306 -12.36 14.07 1.64
CA ARG A 306 -13.78 13.72 1.58
C ARG A 306 -14.25 13.00 2.84
N PHE A 307 -13.54 11.95 3.28
CA PHE A 307 -13.98 11.16 4.44
C PHE A 307 -13.67 11.81 5.79
N TRP A 308 -12.68 12.70 5.87
CA TRP A 308 -12.46 13.52 7.07
C TRP A 308 -13.34 14.78 7.09
N GLY A 309 -13.84 15.23 5.93
CA GLY A 309 -14.69 16.40 5.78
C GLY A 309 -14.09 17.66 6.40
N ASP A 310 -14.93 18.45 7.07
CA ASP A 310 -14.54 19.71 7.72
C ASP A 310 -13.50 19.53 8.84
N GLY A 311 -13.35 18.32 9.36
CA GLY A 311 -12.31 18.00 10.34
C GLY A 311 -10.91 17.95 9.74
N TYR A 312 -10.76 17.95 8.41
CA TYR A 312 -9.47 17.76 7.74
C TYR A 312 -8.66 19.05 7.62
N PRO A 313 -7.55 19.21 8.36
CA PRO A 313 -6.86 20.49 8.45
C PRO A 313 -6.12 20.84 7.14
N MET A 314 -5.98 22.14 6.90
CA MET A 314 -5.27 22.66 5.72
C MET A 314 -3.83 22.13 5.62
N SER A 315 -3.13 21.95 6.75
CA SER A 315 -1.79 21.36 6.76
C SER A 315 -1.76 19.94 6.19
N SER A 316 -2.79 19.12 6.48
CA SER A 316 -2.91 17.77 5.93
C SER A 316 -3.27 17.77 4.45
N GLN A 317 -4.03 18.77 3.99
CA GLN A 317 -4.32 18.97 2.57
C GLN A 317 -3.07 19.41 1.79
N LEU A 318 -2.27 20.32 2.35
CA LEU A 318 -0.97 20.71 1.78
C LEU A 318 -0.02 19.52 1.71
N ASP A 319 0.04 18.70 2.75
CA ASP A 319 0.82 17.45 2.72
C ASP A 319 0.37 16.55 1.55
N ASP A 320 -0.93 16.37 1.30
CA ASP A 320 -1.38 15.55 0.17
C ASP A 320 -0.94 16.11 -1.19
N LEU A 321 -0.98 17.44 -1.35
CA LEU A 321 -0.50 18.12 -2.56
C LEU A 321 1.00 17.92 -2.77
N GLU A 322 1.80 18.07 -1.72
CA GLU A 322 3.26 17.90 -1.77
C GLU A 322 3.67 16.47 -2.11
N ASN A 323 2.90 15.48 -1.66
CA ASN A 323 3.19 14.06 -1.88
C ASN A 323 2.65 13.54 -3.23
N LEU A 324 1.77 14.29 -3.91
CA LEU A 324 1.09 13.84 -5.13
C LEU A 324 2.06 13.37 -6.23
N PRO A 325 3.16 14.06 -6.56
CA PRO A 325 4.07 13.59 -7.61
C PRO A 325 4.69 12.22 -7.32
N GLY A 326 5.16 11.98 -6.09
CA GLY A 326 5.73 10.69 -5.71
C GLY A 326 4.69 9.58 -5.64
N LEU A 327 3.47 9.90 -5.18
CA LEU A 327 2.34 8.96 -5.20
C LEU A 327 1.96 8.58 -6.64
N THR A 328 2.04 9.52 -7.59
CA THR A 328 1.74 9.26 -9.01
C THR A 328 2.83 8.42 -9.67
N LEU A 329 4.10 8.69 -9.41
CA LEU A 329 5.20 7.83 -9.87
C LEU A 329 5.03 6.40 -9.35
N TYR A 330 4.68 6.25 -8.07
CA TYR A 330 4.44 4.95 -7.45
C TYR A 330 3.27 4.21 -8.10
N HIS A 331 2.15 4.91 -8.32
CA HIS A 331 0.98 4.36 -9.01
C HIS A 331 1.36 3.84 -10.41
N ARG A 332 1.97 4.70 -11.23
CA ARG A 332 2.37 4.34 -12.60
C ARG A 332 3.39 3.21 -12.63
N SER A 333 4.28 3.14 -11.64
CA SER A 333 5.21 2.02 -11.47
C SER A 333 4.48 0.69 -11.23
N HIS A 334 3.45 0.66 -10.39
CA HIS A 334 2.63 -0.55 -10.17
C HIS A 334 1.84 -0.96 -11.43
N VAL A 335 1.30 0.02 -12.16
CA VAL A 335 0.64 -0.22 -13.45
C VAL A 335 1.60 -0.90 -14.43
N ILE A 336 2.83 -0.40 -14.55
CA ILE A 336 3.86 -1.01 -15.40
C ILE A 336 4.24 -2.42 -14.91
N GLN A 337 4.47 -2.61 -13.62
CA GLN A 337 4.77 -3.93 -13.07
C GLN A 337 3.66 -4.95 -13.35
N PHE A 338 2.38 -4.52 -13.35
CA PHE A 338 1.27 -5.37 -13.77
C PHE A 338 1.37 -5.74 -15.26
N LYS A 339 1.58 -4.75 -16.13
CA LYS A 339 1.76 -4.97 -17.59
C LYS A 339 2.93 -5.92 -17.87
N ILE A 340 4.06 -5.77 -17.16
CA ILE A 340 5.22 -6.67 -17.22
C ILE A 340 4.81 -8.10 -16.87
N THR A 341 4.10 -8.26 -15.74
CA THR A 341 3.70 -9.57 -15.23
C THR A 341 2.74 -10.28 -16.19
N GLU A 342 1.75 -9.57 -16.74
CA GLU A 342 0.84 -10.14 -17.74
C GLU A 342 1.59 -10.55 -19.00
N MET A 343 2.46 -9.69 -19.54
CA MET A 343 3.27 -10.02 -20.70
C MET A 343 4.18 -11.23 -20.45
N PHE A 344 4.81 -11.29 -19.27
CA PHE A 344 5.68 -12.41 -18.88
C PHE A 344 4.91 -13.73 -18.78
N LYS A 345 3.67 -13.75 -18.28
CA LYS A 345 2.81 -14.96 -18.28
C LYS A 345 2.56 -15.48 -19.70
N HIS A 346 2.35 -14.58 -20.65
CA HIS A 346 2.09 -14.94 -22.06
C HIS A 346 3.37 -15.25 -22.87
N THR A 347 4.56 -14.98 -22.31
CA THR A 347 5.88 -15.22 -22.94
C THR A 347 6.24 -16.71 -23.06
N SER A 348 5.47 -17.62 -22.43
CA SER A 348 5.69 -19.07 -22.52
C SER A 348 5.20 -19.69 -23.85
N GLY A 349 4.59 -18.91 -24.75
CA GLY A 349 4.18 -19.33 -26.10
C GLY A 349 5.15 -18.90 -27.21
N PRO A 350 5.06 -19.49 -28.42
CA PRO A 350 5.98 -19.23 -29.54
C PRO A 350 5.85 -17.84 -30.20
N ASP A 351 4.88 -17.01 -29.83
CA ASP A 351 4.50 -15.77 -30.53
C ASP A 351 4.65 -14.50 -29.68
N ILE A 352 5.88 -14.13 -29.29
CA ILE A 352 6.13 -12.71 -28.95
C ILE A 352 6.42 -11.99 -30.27
N THR A 353 5.49 -11.17 -30.70
CA THR A 353 5.71 -10.23 -31.80
C THR A 353 6.74 -9.19 -31.34
N LEU A 354 7.93 -9.25 -31.91
CA LEU A 354 9.04 -8.35 -31.65
C LEU A 354 9.24 -7.47 -32.89
N GLY A 355 8.96 -6.19 -32.74
CA GLY A 355 9.05 -5.17 -33.78
C GLY A 355 8.82 -3.79 -33.17
N GLU A 356 8.94 -2.76 -34.01
CA GLU A 356 8.41 -1.43 -33.69
C GLU A 356 6.93 -1.58 -33.30
N ASP A 357 6.54 -0.95 -32.19
CA ASP A 357 5.22 -1.09 -31.55
C ASP A 357 4.89 -2.44 -30.88
N SER A 358 5.86 -3.33 -30.67
CA SER A 358 5.65 -4.53 -29.85
C SER A 358 5.22 -4.18 -28.40
N PRO A 359 4.44 -5.04 -27.71
CA PRO A 359 4.10 -4.85 -26.30
C PRO A 359 5.33 -4.65 -25.41
N TYR A 360 6.43 -5.35 -25.71
CA TYR A 360 7.71 -5.18 -25.05
C TYR A 360 8.26 -3.75 -25.20
N GLN A 361 8.36 -3.25 -26.44
CA GLN A 361 8.87 -1.91 -26.70
C GLN A 361 7.97 -0.82 -26.11
N ARG A 362 6.65 -1.02 -26.12
CA ARG A 362 5.70 -0.08 -25.50
C ARG A 362 5.95 0.07 -24.00
N ILE A 363 6.12 -1.04 -23.28
CA ILE A 363 6.42 -1.01 -21.84
C ILE A 363 7.79 -0.38 -21.58
N ALA A 364 8.82 -0.73 -22.37
CA ALA A 364 10.15 -0.13 -22.24
C ALA A 364 10.11 1.40 -22.47
N ASN A 365 9.40 1.86 -23.51
CA ASN A 365 9.21 3.28 -23.79
C ASN A 365 8.47 3.98 -22.65
N GLU A 366 7.42 3.37 -22.10
CA GLU A 366 6.65 3.93 -20.97
C GLU A 366 7.54 4.13 -19.72
N ILE A 367 8.45 3.18 -19.43
CA ILE A 367 9.42 3.30 -18.34
C ILE A 367 10.41 4.45 -18.61
N SER A 368 10.88 4.60 -19.84
CA SER A 368 11.78 5.70 -20.22
C SER A 368 11.07 7.06 -20.19
N THR A 369 9.82 7.15 -20.62
CA THR A 369 9.00 8.37 -20.48
C THR A 369 8.85 8.76 -19.02
N LEU A 370 8.59 7.80 -18.12
CA LEU A 370 8.54 8.07 -16.68
C LEU A 370 9.86 8.63 -16.13
N SER A 371 11.01 8.16 -16.61
CA SER A 371 12.31 8.69 -16.17
C SER A 371 12.47 10.17 -16.48
N ILE A 372 11.95 10.61 -17.64
CA ILE A 372 12.03 11.99 -18.11
C ILE A 372 11.01 12.86 -17.37
N GLU A 373 9.76 12.40 -17.27
CA GLU A 373 8.68 13.15 -16.62
C GLU A 373 8.94 13.39 -15.12
N TYR A 374 9.54 12.41 -14.44
CA TYR A 374 9.84 12.48 -13.01
C TYR A 374 11.33 12.74 -12.71
N ASP A 375 12.11 13.25 -13.67
CA ASP A 375 13.56 13.46 -13.50
C ASP A 375 13.89 14.29 -12.25
N THR A 376 13.19 15.41 -12.04
CA THR A 376 13.38 16.25 -10.84
C THR A 376 13.18 15.47 -9.54
N LEU A 377 12.16 14.61 -9.49
CA LEU A 377 11.85 13.79 -8.30
C LEU A 377 12.93 12.72 -8.09
N LEU A 378 13.28 12.00 -9.15
CA LEU A 378 14.29 10.94 -9.14
C LEU A 378 15.67 11.50 -8.78
N THR A 379 16.03 12.66 -9.33
CA THR A 379 17.27 13.38 -9.02
C THR A 379 17.28 13.89 -7.58
N SER A 380 16.15 14.39 -7.07
CA SER A 380 16.02 14.77 -5.66
C SER A 380 16.26 13.58 -4.72
N ALA A 381 15.73 12.40 -5.04
CA ALA A 381 16.00 11.18 -4.26
C ALA A 381 17.49 10.80 -4.26
N LYS A 382 18.16 10.90 -5.42
CA LYS A 382 19.59 10.59 -5.57
C LYS A 382 20.48 11.56 -4.79
N LEU A 383 20.22 12.86 -4.93
CA LEU A 383 21.05 13.91 -4.34
C LEU A 383 20.84 14.05 -2.82
N SER A 384 19.66 13.69 -2.32
CA SER A 384 19.39 13.78 -0.89
C SER A 384 20.17 12.74 -0.08
N PRO A 385 20.87 13.14 1.00
CA PRO A 385 21.61 12.21 1.85
C PRO A 385 20.69 11.38 2.77
N SER A 386 19.50 11.90 3.09
CA SER A 386 18.50 11.30 3.99
C SER A 386 17.09 11.57 3.48
N CYS A 387 16.10 10.83 3.99
CA CYS A 387 14.69 11.16 3.78
C CYS A 387 14.11 12.04 4.90
N ASP A 388 14.90 12.37 5.93
CA ASP A 388 14.49 13.30 6.98
C ASP A 388 14.45 14.74 6.44
N VAL A 389 13.31 15.40 6.65
CA VAL A 389 13.10 16.83 6.39
C VAL A 389 12.75 17.50 7.71
N ALA A 390 13.01 18.79 7.83
CA ALA A 390 12.57 19.57 8.98
C ALA A 390 11.02 19.50 9.13
N GLY A 391 10.57 19.09 10.32
CA GLY A 391 9.15 18.91 10.65
C GLY A 391 8.60 17.51 10.31
N ASP A 392 7.31 17.29 10.58
CA ASP A 392 6.63 16.00 10.37
C ASP A 392 6.19 15.77 8.90
N ARG A 393 6.94 16.32 7.93
CA ARG A 393 6.61 16.24 6.50
C ARG A 393 7.15 14.95 5.89
N ARG A 394 6.25 14.14 5.32
CA ARG A 394 6.58 12.85 4.70
C ARG A 394 6.97 12.93 3.22
N VAL A 395 7.08 14.12 2.63
CA VAL A 395 7.34 14.29 1.19
C VAL A 395 8.61 13.57 0.72
N MET A 396 9.71 13.67 1.46
CA MET A 396 10.95 12.97 1.09
C MET A 396 10.87 11.47 1.37
N GLU A 397 10.12 11.02 2.38
CA GLU A 397 9.82 9.60 2.54
C GLU A 397 9.13 9.07 1.28
N THR A 398 8.10 9.78 0.82
CA THR A 398 7.35 9.46 -0.41
C THR A 398 8.20 9.45 -1.66
N ILE A 399 9.07 10.45 -1.82
CA ILE A 399 10.02 10.52 -2.94
C ILE A 399 10.95 9.30 -2.92
N PHE A 400 11.47 8.92 -1.75
CA PHE A 400 12.38 7.78 -1.62
C PHE A 400 11.72 6.46 -2.00
N TRP A 401 10.61 6.08 -1.35
CA TRP A 401 10.01 4.78 -1.63
C TRP A 401 9.34 4.71 -3.01
N SER A 402 8.90 5.84 -3.60
CA SER A 402 8.42 5.88 -4.98
C SER A 402 9.55 5.73 -6.00
N ALA A 403 10.69 6.39 -5.81
CA ALA A 403 11.89 6.23 -6.64
C ALA A 403 12.45 4.80 -6.55
N ILE A 404 12.53 4.22 -5.35
CA ILE A 404 12.95 2.84 -5.14
C ILE A 404 12.02 1.87 -5.87
N THR A 405 10.70 2.11 -5.80
CA THR A 405 9.72 1.30 -6.54
C THR A 405 9.93 1.41 -8.03
N TYR A 406 10.15 2.61 -8.57
CA TYR A 406 10.43 2.84 -9.99
C TYR A 406 11.68 2.08 -10.45
N TYR A 407 12.81 2.22 -9.76
CA TYR A 407 14.03 1.48 -10.11
C TYR A 407 13.88 -0.04 -9.93
N GLY A 408 13.10 -0.47 -8.94
CA GLY A 408 12.70 -1.87 -8.79
C GLY A 408 11.89 -2.39 -9.99
N THR A 409 11.00 -1.57 -10.55
CA THR A 409 10.26 -1.89 -11.78
C THR A 409 11.19 -2.06 -12.98
N VAL A 410 12.19 -1.17 -13.13
CA VAL A 410 13.21 -1.29 -14.18
C VAL A 410 13.97 -2.62 -14.04
N ALA A 411 14.42 -2.94 -12.82
CA ALA A 411 15.13 -4.19 -12.56
C ALA A 411 14.24 -5.41 -12.86
N TYR A 412 12.99 -5.39 -12.43
CA TYR A 412 12.02 -6.45 -12.69
C TYR A 412 11.76 -6.66 -14.18
N PHE A 413 11.61 -5.60 -14.97
CA PHE A 413 11.49 -5.70 -16.43
C PHE A 413 12.66 -6.48 -17.03
N HIS A 414 13.89 -6.09 -16.69
CA HIS A 414 15.09 -6.75 -17.20
C HIS A 414 15.14 -8.23 -16.79
N LEU A 415 14.84 -8.56 -15.54
CA LEU A 415 14.84 -9.95 -15.06
C LEU A 415 13.79 -10.82 -15.75
N CYS A 416 12.58 -10.29 -16.01
CA CYS A 416 11.53 -11.02 -16.72
C CYS A 416 11.92 -11.33 -18.18
N PHE A 417 12.70 -10.46 -18.83
CA PHE A 417 12.96 -10.55 -20.27
C PHE A 417 14.44 -10.76 -20.62
N GLU A 418 15.30 -11.07 -19.66
CA GLU A 418 16.74 -11.28 -19.87
C GLU A 418 17.02 -12.29 -20.99
N ARG A 419 16.31 -13.43 -20.97
CA ARG A 419 16.44 -14.49 -21.99
C ARG A 419 15.96 -14.05 -23.38
N LEU A 420 15.01 -13.12 -23.44
CA LEU A 420 14.49 -12.58 -24.69
C LEU A 420 15.52 -11.66 -25.34
N VAL A 421 16.12 -10.76 -24.55
CA VAL A 421 17.17 -9.83 -24.99
C VAL A 421 18.44 -10.57 -25.39
N ALA A 422 18.86 -11.59 -24.63
CA ALA A 422 20.06 -12.38 -24.93
C ALA A 422 20.00 -13.09 -26.31
N ARG A 423 18.80 -13.38 -26.81
CA ARG A 423 18.60 -14.02 -28.13
C ARG A 423 18.67 -13.04 -29.30
N ARG A 424 18.56 -11.72 -29.07
CA ARG A 424 18.54 -10.69 -30.11
C ARG A 424 19.13 -9.37 -29.59
N SER A 425 20.43 -9.18 -29.82
CA SER A 425 21.18 -7.97 -29.42
C SER A 425 20.65 -6.66 -29.99
N GLU A 426 19.79 -6.70 -31.02
CA GLU A 426 19.15 -5.53 -31.65
C GLU A 426 18.05 -4.90 -30.78
N LEU A 427 17.57 -5.60 -29.73
CA LEU A 427 16.45 -5.18 -28.89
C LEU A 427 16.88 -4.47 -27.59
N GLN A 428 18.07 -3.87 -27.54
CA GLN A 428 18.52 -3.18 -26.34
C GLN A 428 17.57 -2.02 -26.02
N PRO A 429 16.80 -2.08 -24.92
CA PRO A 429 15.84 -1.04 -24.61
C PRO A 429 16.61 0.26 -24.32
N SER A 430 16.12 1.39 -24.85
CA SER A 430 16.60 2.74 -24.50
C SER A 430 16.14 3.13 -23.09
N MET A 431 16.46 2.28 -22.12
CA MET A 431 16.07 2.36 -20.72
C MET A 431 17.32 2.22 -19.86
N LEU A 432 17.21 2.68 -18.61
CA LEU A 432 18.27 2.53 -17.61
C LEU A 432 18.76 1.06 -17.54
N PRO A 433 20.09 0.82 -17.60
CA PRO A 433 20.65 -0.52 -17.48
C PRO A 433 20.31 -1.20 -16.15
N LEU A 434 20.19 -2.53 -16.16
CA LEU A 434 19.89 -3.33 -14.97
C LEU A 434 20.85 -3.03 -13.81
N THR A 435 22.15 -2.98 -14.08
CA THR A 435 23.19 -2.72 -13.06
C THR A 435 22.99 -1.37 -12.37
N THR A 436 22.63 -0.33 -13.13
CA THR A 436 22.36 1.01 -12.60
C THR A 436 21.06 1.04 -11.80
N ALA A 437 20.00 0.39 -12.30
CA ALA A 437 18.73 0.29 -11.58
C ALA A 437 18.90 -0.43 -10.23
N VAL A 438 19.58 -1.57 -10.21
CA VAL A 438 19.88 -2.35 -8.99
C VAL A 438 20.70 -1.52 -8.00
N SER A 439 21.75 -0.83 -8.48
CA SER A 439 22.59 0.02 -7.63
C SER A 439 21.77 1.15 -6.98
N LEU A 440 20.88 1.79 -7.74
CA LEU A 440 20.01 2.84 -7.23
C LEU A 440 18.98 2.32 -6.21
N VAL A 441 18.39 1.14 -6.43
CA VAL A 441 17.53 0.52 -5.43
C VAL A 441 18.29 0.31 -4.12
N LEU A 442 19.49 -0.28 -4.18
CA LEU A 442 20.28 -0.60 -2.99
C LEU A 442 20.75 0.66 -2.25
N GLU A 443 21.26 1.66 -2.98
CA GLU A 443 21.75 2.92 -2.41
C GLU A 443 20.61 3.71 -1.74
N LEU A 444 19.49 3.87 -2.43
CA LEU A 444 18.34 4.59 -1.87
C LEU A 444 17.72 3.81 -0.70
N SER A 445 17.68 2.48 -0.76
CA SER A 445 17.23 1.64 0.36
C SER A 445 18.12 1.79 1.59
N LEU A 446 19.44 1.90 1.39
CA LEU A 446 20.39 2.15 2.48
C LEU A 446 20.18 3.52 3.13
N LYS A 447 20.00 4.58 2.32
CA LYS A 447 19.68 5.93 2.79
C LYS A 447 18.33 5.97 3.52
N LEU A 448 17.31 5.30 2.98
CA LEU A 448 15.99 5.15 3.60
C LEU A 448 16.10 4.43 4.94
N HIS A 449 16.82 3.31 4.98
CA HIS A 449 17.03 2.55 6.22
C HIS A 449 17.75 3.37 7.29
N ARG A 450 18.79 4.13 6.92
CA ARG A 450 19.54 4.99 7.88
C ARG A 450 18.67 6.08 8.49
N SER A 451 17.74 6.63 7.71
CA SER A 451 16.86 7.72 8.15
C SER A 451 15.63 7.18 8.90
N ARG A 452 14.96 6.19 8.31
CA ARG A 452 13.66 5.65 8.75
C ARG A 452 13.61 4.13 8.50
N PRO A 453 14.20 3.29 9.37
CA PRO A 453 14.27 1.83 9.18
C PRO A 453 12.91 1.16 8.93
N ARG A 454 11.85 1.67 9.58
CA ARG A 454 10.49 1.12 9.47
C ARG A 454 9.91 1.23 8.06
N LEU A 455 10.34 2.20 7.26
CA LEU A 455 9.85 2.36 5.88
C LEU A 455 10.33 1.26 4.93
N LEU A 456 11.30 0.43 5.34
CA LEU A 456 11.73 -0.74 4.56
C LEU A 456 10.57 -1.70 4.24
N VAL A 457 9.54 -1.76 5.10
CA VAL A 457 8.35 -2.58 4.84
C VAL A 457 7.69 -2.26 3.50
N ARG A 458 7.70 -0.97 3.11
CA ARG A 458 7.08 -0.49 1.86
C ARG A 458 7.87 -0.89 0.62
N ILE A 459 9.15 -1.20 0.79
CA ILE A 459 10.06 -1.53 -0.29
C ILE A 459 10.60 -2.97 -0.20
N THR A 460 9.90 -3.84 0.52
CA THR A 460 10.27 -5.26 0.66
C THR A 460 10.51 -5.90 -0.71
N TRP A 461 9.62 -5.65 -1.68
CA TRP A 461 9.74 -6.22 -3.03
C TRP A 461 10.86 -5.63 -3.88
N PRO A 462 10.99 -4.30 -4.05
CA PRO A 462 12.15 -3.74 -4.75
C PRO A 462 13.48 -4.20 -4.14
N LEU A 463 13.55 -4.27 -2.80
CA LEU A 463 14.75 -4.69 -2.08
C LEU A 463 15.09 -6.17 -2.36
N PHE A 464 14.09 -7.05 -2.34
CA PHE A 464 14.24 -8.46 -2.71
C PHE A 464 14.76 -8.61 -4.15
N ILE A 465 14.11 -7.93 -5.11
CA ILE A 465 14.47 -7.98 -6.54
C ILE A 465 15.90 -7.48 -6.78
N ALA A 466 16.29 -6.35 -6.17
CA ALA A 466 17.65 -5.84 -6.31
C ALA A 466 18.69 -6.75 -5.64
N GLY A 467 18.35 -7.35 -4.50
CA GLY A 467 19.24 -8.29 -3.81
C GLY A 467 19.50 -9.58 -4.58
N ILE A 468 18.51 -10.10 -5.33
CA ILE A 468 18.72 -11.28 -6.18
C ILE A 468 19.50 -10.92 -7.46
N ALA A 469 19.34 -9.70 -7.96
CA ALA A 469 19.94 -9.25 -9.21
C ALA A 469 21.38 -8.74 -9.05
N THR A 470 21.76 -8.29 -7.85
CA THR A 470 23.14 -7.85 -7.59
C THR A 470 24.07 -9.05 -7.48
N SER A 471 25.26 -8.94 -8.08
CA SER A 471 26.35 -9.89 -7.92
C SER A 471 27.23 -9.60 -6.71
N ASP A 472 27.07 -8.44 -6.08
CA ASP A 472 27.85 -8.02 -4.93
C ASP A 472 27.36 -8.71 -3.64
N ARG A 473 28.21 -9.58 -3.09
CA ARG A 473 27.92 -10.34 -1.87
C ARG A 473 27.69 -9.46 -0.64
N ILE A 474 28.36 -8.30 -0.55
CA ILE A 474 28.17 -7.38 0.58
C ILE A 474 26.74 -6.82 0.55
N TYR A 475 26.25 -6.46 -0.64
CA TYR A 475 24.86 -6.02 -0.79
C TYR A 475 23.86 -7.15 -0.57
N GLN A 476 24.15 -8.38 -1.03
CA GLN A 476 23.29 -9.54 -0.76
C GLN A 476 23.16 -9.82 0.75
N ASP A 477 24.29 -9.81 1.48
CA ASP A 477 24.30 -10.00 2.93
C ASP A 477 23.52 -8.87 3.63
N TRP A 478 23.72 -7.63 3.21
CA TRP A 478 22.96 -6.49 3.75
C TRP A 478 21.45 -6.65 3.53
N VAL A 479 21.03 -7.03 2.31
CA VAL A 479 19.63 -7.29 1.97
C VAL A 479 19.06 -8.45 2.81
N SER A 480 19.79 -9.56 2.94
CA SER A 480 19.39 -10.70 3.78
C SER A 480 19.09 -10.26 5.21
N ILE A 481 20.00 -9.50 5.83
CA ILE A 481 19.79 -9.00 7.19
C ILE A 481 18.57 -8.06 7.26
N ARG A 482 18.42 -7.14 6.30
CA ARG A 482 17.27 -6.21 6.29
C ARG A 482 15.94 -6.93 6.11
N LEU A 483 15.86 -7.95 5.24
CA LEU A 483 14.65 -8.75 5.05
C LEU A 483 14.31 -9.57 6.30
N ARG A 484 15.32 -10.12 6.99
CA ARG A 484 15.14 -10.84 8.24
C ARG A 484 14.58 -9.95 9.35
N GLU A 485 15.06 -8.71 9.46
CA GLU A 485 14.56 -7.74 10.43
C GLU A 485 13.07 -7.43 10.25
N LEU A 486 12.53 -7.51 9.02
CA LEU A 486 11.10 -7.32 8.78
C LEU A 486 10.23 -8.43 9.39
N GLY A 487 10.82 -9.57 9.76
CA GLY A 487 10.16 -10.68 10.46
C GLY A 487 9.38 -10.23 11.70
N ARG A 488 9.86 -9.20 12.40
CA ARG A 488 9.16 -8.63 13.57
C ARG A 488 7.75 -8.11 13.28
N TYR A 489 7.45 -7.78 12.02
CA TYR A 489 6.14 -7.26 11.59
C TYR A 489 5.20 -8.34 11.02
N GLY A 490 5.70 -9.57 10.81
CA GLY A 490 4.91 -10.65 10.21
C GLY A 490 5.72 -11.88 9.86
N GLN A 491 5.09 -13.06 9.98
CA GLN A 491 5.69 -14.34 9.64
C GLN A 491 6.00 -14.47 8.14
N ASN A 492 5.22 -13.81 7.27
CA ASN A 492 5.50 -13.87 5.84
C ASN A 492 6.82 -13.17 5.47
N TYR A 493 7.23 -12.13 6.20
CA TYR A 493 8.54 -11.53 6.01
C TYR A 493 9.69 -12.51 6.32
N ASP A 494 9.54 -13.42 7.30
CA ASP A 494 10.51 -14.51 7.51
C ASP A 494 10.58 -15.43 6.30
N ARG A 495 9.43 -15.76 5.69
CA ARG A 495 9.37 -16.61 4.50
C ARG A 495 10.07 -15.95 3.32
N ILE A 496 9.86 -14.64 3.14
CA ILE A 496 10.55 -13.83 2.12
C ILE A 496 12.06 -13.84 2.37
N SER A 497 12.51 -13.62 3.61
CA SER A 497 13.94 -13.67 3.97
C SER A 497 14.54 -15.04 3.71
N LYS A 498 13.88 -16.12 4.10
CA LYS A 498 14.35 -17.50 3.84
C LYS A 498 14.44 -17.77 2.34
N ARG A 499 13.41 -17.35 1.58
CA ARG A 499 13.39 -17.51 0.13
C ARG A 499 14.51 -16.74 -0.55
N PHE A 500 14.82 -15.55 -0.05
CA PHE A 500 15.96 -14.76 -0.51
C PHE A 500 17.28 -15.53 -0.29
N ASP A 501 17.51 -16.02 0.93
CA ASP A 501 18.72 -16.76 1.28
C ASP A 501 18.88 -18.04 0.44
N GLU A 502 17.79 -18.79 0.20
CA GLU A 502 17.78 -19.95 -0.70
C GLU A 502 18.28 -19.62 -2.11
N ILE A 503 17.78 -18.52 -2.69
CA ILE A 503 18.13 -18.09 -4.05
C ILE A 503 19.58 -17.60 -4.09
N SER A 504 20.01 -16.79 -3.11
CA SER A 504 21.34 -16.20 -3.06
C SER A 504 22.45 -17.22 -2.76
N GLN A 505 22.14 -18.28 -1.99
CA GLN A 505 23.08 -19.37 -1.67
C GLN A 505 23.12 -20.46 -2.75
N GLY A 506 22.02 -20.67 -3.48
CA GLY A 506 21.89 -21.68 -4.56
C GLY A 506 22.62 -21.39 -5.86
N GLY A 507 23.50 -20.38 -5.92
CA GLY A 507 24.32 -20.03 -7.08
C GLY A 507 25.44 -21.03 -7.44
N HIS A 508 25.63 -22.10 -6.66
CA HIS A 508 26.50 -23.22 -7.01
C HIS A 508 25.78 -24.56 -6.81
N SER A 509 25.69 -25.32 -7.92
CA SER A 509 25.24 -26.71 -8.06
C SER A 509 23.73 -26.98 -8.10
N TYR A 510 23.17 -26.87 -9.31
CA TYR A 510 22.21 -27.84 -9.84
C TYR A 510 22.51 -28.12 -11.33
N PHE A 511 23.61 -28.84 -11.58
CA PHE A 511 23.86 -29.55 -12.84
C PHE A 511 24.09 -31.03 -12.51
N HIS A 512 23.41 -31.93 -13.24
CA HIS A 512 23.27 -33.38 -13.07
C HIS A 512 22.46 -33.81 -11.82
N GLU A 513 21.45 -34.68 -11.86
CA GLU A 513 20.91 -35.55 -12.91
C GLU A 513 19.54 -36.09 -12.43
N ARG A 514 18.49 -35.95 -13.25
CA ARG A 514 17.44 -36.98 -13.45
C ARG A 514 16.58 -36.55 -14.64
N ARG A 515 16.74 -37.30 -15.73
CA ARG A 515 15.95 -37.20 -16.95
C ARG A 515 14.46 -37.44 -16.64
N GLY A 516 13.62 -36.69 -17.36
CA GLY A 516 12.21 -36.99 -17.55
C GLY A 516 11.29 -36.15 -16.68
N HIS A 517 11.02 -34.92 -17.12
CA HIS A 517 9.72 -34.22 -17.14
C HIS A 517 9.99 -32.71 -17.20
N TYR A 518 9.58 -32.12 -18.32
CA TYR A 518 9.81 -30.71 -18.64
C TYR A 518 9.04 -29.81 -17.66
N TYR A 519 9.78 -29.15 -16.76
CA TYR A 519 9.30 -28.02 -15.98
C TYR A 519 10.30 -26.87 -16.01
N LEU A 520 9.74 -25.68 -16.10
CA LEU A 520 10.36 -24.36 -16.13
C LEU A 520 11.51 -24.22 -15.12
N ARG A 521 12.71 -23.89 -15.62
CA ARG A 521 13.74 -23.14 -14.86
C ARG A 521 13.63 -21.66 -15.23
N PRO A 522 13.72 -20.74 -14.25
CA PRO A 522 13.54 -19.28 -14.42
C PRO A 522 14.37 -18.71 -15.55
#